data_AF-A0A920NP11-F1
#
_entry.id   AF-A0A920NP11-F1
#
_cell.length_a   1.000
_cell.length_b   1.000
_cell.length_c   1.000
_cell.angle_alpha   90.00
_cell.angle_beta   90.00
_cell.angle_gamma   90.00
#
_symmetry.space_group_name_H-M   'P 1'
#
loop_
_entity.id
_entity.type
_entity.pdbx_description
1 polymer ?
#
loop_
_entity_poly.entity_id
_entity_poly.type
_entity_poly.pdbx_seq_one_letter_code
_entity_poly.pdbx_strand_id
1 'polypeptide(L)'
;MVFADIQNLLNWKYMYFSPYNPDGGPFEGQGHGGSDWDNYMTSLHMPAEFWNEVAANEMTYNAISGDDRPGTFRDRDVAYVPIEVVANTAAIEALAADMTQLPTLIQTENVLYYDHESGNYYRWDGTNFDRAGQSFVDDVKKDKAYIDMPNEWHRTFLNPRTISIGVRVSF
;
A
#
# COMPACT_ATOMS: atom_id res chain seq x y z
N MET A 1 -23.47 -22.97 -34.51
CA MET A 1 -22.24 -22.14 -34.36
C MET A 1 -21.78 -22.23 -32.92
N VAL A 2 -20.50 -22.51 -32.68
CA VAL A 2 -19.89 -22.47 -31.34
C VAL A 2 -19.24 -21.10 -31.18
N PHE A 3 -19.50 -20.42 -30.07
CA PHE A 3 -18.82 -19.17 -29.73
C PHE A 3 -18.36 -19.22 -28.27
N ALA A 4 -17.24 -18.55 -28.03
CA ALA A 4 -16.70 -18.28 -26.71
C ALA A 4 -16.53 -16.77 -26.58
N ASP A 5 -17.12 -16.19 -25.54
CA ASP A 5 -16.90 -14.79 -25.17
C ASP A 5 -16.03 -14.78 -23.92
N ILE A 6 -14.93 -14.02 -23.97
CA ILE A 6 -13.98 -13.92 -22.88
C ILE A 6 -13.97 -12.47 -22.39
N GLN A 7 -14.56 -12.26 -21.22
CA GLN A 7 -14.56 -10.96 -20.57
C GLN A 7 -13.43 -10.87 -19.55
N ASN A 8 -12.87 -9.66 -19.39
CA ASN A 8 -11.88 -9.35 -18.37
C ASN A 8 -10.56 -10.16 -18.48
N LEU A 9 -10.09 -10.39 -19.72
CA LEU A 9 -8.90 -11.22 -20.06
C LEU A 9 -7.62 -10.83 -19.29
N LEU A 10 -7.46 -9.54 -18.97
CA LEU A 10 -6.29 -8.99 -18.30
C LEU A 10 -6.54 -8.53 -16.85
N ASN A 11 -7.79 -8.56 -16.35
CA ASN A 11 -8.14 -8.05 -15.02
C ASN A 11 -7.66 -6.60 -14.74
N TRP A 12 -7.76 -5.70 -15.71
CA TRP A 12 -7.24 -4.32 -15.57
C TRP A 12 -8.28 -3.27 -15.21
N LYS A 13 -9.57 -3.63 -15.11
CA LYS A 13 -10.62 -2.60 -15.02
C LYS A 13 -11.54 -2.67 -13.81
N TYR A 14 -11.62 -3.81 -13.12
CA TYR A 14 -12.50 -3.94 -11.95
C TYR A 14 -11.89 -4.87 -10.91
N MET A 15 -11.13 -4.28 -9.98
CA MET A 15 -11.13 -4.78 -8.61
C MET A 15 -12.59 -4.81 -8.17
N TYR A 16 -13.04 -5.90 -7.56
CA TYR A 16 -14.45 -6.13 -7.24
C TYR A 16 -15.04 -4.91 -6.53
N PHE A 17 -15.99 -4.20 -7.13
CA PHE A 17 -16.75 -3.12 -6.48
C PHE A 17 -17.96 -3.77 -5.79
N SER A 18 -17.92 -3.88 -4.46
CA SER A 18 -19.06 -4.41 -3.68
C SER A 18 -20.24 -3.45 -3.78
N PRO A 19 -21.46 -3.91 -4.14
CA PRO A 19 -22.64 -3.05 -4.21
C PRO A 19 -23.14 -2.55 -2.83
N TYR A 20 -22.52 -3.00 -1.74
CA TYR A 20 -22.78 -2.53 -0.37
C TYR A 20 -21.76 -1.50 0.14
N ASN A 21 -20.75 -1.18 -0.67
CA ASN A 21 -19.80 -0.10 -0.44
C ASN A 21 -20.10 1.01 -1.48
N PRO A 22 -20.46 2.24 -1.09
CA PRO A 22 -20.72 3.34 -2.02
C PRO A 22 -19.49 3.71 -2.88
N ASP A 23 -18.28 3.37 -2.41
CA ASP A 23 -16.99 3.54 -3.10
C ASP A 23 -16.54 2.27 -3.84
N GLY A 24 -17.31 1.19 -3.64
CA GLY A 24 -17.22 -0.13 -4.25
C GLY A 24 -15.85 -0.81 -4.12
N GLY A 25 -15.82 -1.81 -3.25
CA GLY A 25 -14.83 -2.88 -3.26
C GLY A 25 -14.31 -3.21 -1.88
N PRO A 26 -13.22 -4.00 -1.77
CA PRO A 26 -12.65 -4.40 -0.48
C PRO A 26 -11.89 -3.25 0.21
N PHE A 27 -11.96 -2.04 -0.32
CA PHE A 27 -11.35 -0.83 0.25
C PHE A 27 -12.46 0.04 0.84
N GLU A 28 -12.42 0.31 2.13
CA GLU A 28 -13.37 1.19 2.81
C GLU A 28 -12.89 2.65 2.75
N GLY A 29 -13.81 3.63 2.87
CA GLY A 29 -13.45 5.03 3.17
C GLY A 29 -14.48 6.10 2.78
N GLN A 30 -14.72 7.08 3.68
CA GLN A 30 -15.35 8.37 3.34
C GLN A 30 -14.51 9.54 3.86
N GLY A 31 -14.16 10.47 2.95
CA GLY A 31 -13.71 11.83 3.30
C GLY A 31 -12.22 12.00 3.65
N HIS A 32 -11.60 12.98 2.99
CA HIS A 32 -10.30 13.62 3.23
C HIS A 32 -9.15 12.72 3.72
N GLY A 33 -8.47 12.09 2.75
CA GLY A 33 -7.13 11.53 2.90
C GLY A 33 -7.03 10.02 3.04
N GLY A 34 -8.15 9.30 3.17
CA GLY A 34 -8.15 7.86 3.45
C GLY A 34 -9.24 7.11 2.70
N SER A 35 -8.94 6.71 1.47
CA SER A 35 -9.49 5.46 0.95
C SER A 35 -8.44 4.37 1.20
N ASP A 36 -8.83 3.19 1.64
CA ASP A 36 -7.88 2.08 1.85
C ASP A 36 -7.08 1.78 0.56
N TRP A 37 -7.64 2.12 -0.61
CA TRP A 37 -6.95 2.03 -1.90
C TRP A 37 -5.77 2.99 -2.00
N ASP A 38 -5.95 4.26 -1.62
CA ASP A 38 -4.88 5.25 -1.66
C ASP A 38 -3.77 4.91 -0.66
N ASN A 39 -4.14 4.44 0.54
CA ASN A 39 -3.17 3.97 1.54
C ASN A 39 -2.39 2.77 1.01
N TYR A 40 -3.09 1.80 0.43
CA TYR A 40 -2.46 0.64 -0.20
C TYR A 40 -1.48 1.06 -1.30
N MET A 41 -1.94 1.87 -2.26
CA MET A 41 -1.13 2.27 -3.41
C MET A 41 0.05 3.16 -3.04
N THR A 42 -0.09 4.03 -2.03
CA THR A 42 1.00 4.89 -1.56
C THR A 42 1.99 4.15 -0.67
N SER A 43 1.58 3.04 -0.02
CA SER A 43 2.49 2.18 0.74
C SER A 43 3.41 1.30 -0.12
N LEU A 44 3.11 1.12 -1.41
CA LEU A 44 3.93 0.28 -2.29
C LEU A 44 5.26 0.95 -2.63
N HIS A 45 6.36 0.23 -2.40
CA HIS A 45 7.68 0.65 -2.83
C HIS A 45 7.92 0.21 -4.28
N MET A 46 7.38 0.98 -5.22
CA MET A 46 7.46 0.69 -6.65
C MET A 46 8.91 0.78 -7.19
N PRO A 47 9.23 0.10 -8.30
CA PRO A 47 10.54 0.20 -8.96
C PRO A 47 10.90 1.63 -9.34
N ALA A 48 12.19 1.97 -9.27
CA ALA A 48 12.66 3.31 -9.65
C ALA A 48 12.26 3.67 -11.09
N GLU A 49 12.19 2.68 -11.99
CA GLU A 49 11.78 2.85 -13.39
C GLU A 49 10.34 3.33 -13.50
N PHE A 50 9.45 2.90 -12.61
CA PHE A 50 8.08 3.39 -12.56
C PHE A 50 8.04 4.89 -12.27
N TRP A 51 8.88 5.36 -11.33
CA TRP A 51 8.94 6.77 -10.95
C TRP A 51 9.58 7.65 -12.02
N ASN A 52 10.48 7.11 -12.84
CA ASN A 52 11.08 7.86 -13.95
C ASN A 52 10.07 8.31 -15.02
N GLU A 53 8.92 7.63 -15.11
CA GLU A 53 7.85 7.95 -16.05
C GLU A 53 6.83 8.95 -15.48
N VAL A 54 6.87 9.21 -14.17
CA VAL A 54 5.99 10.16 -13.49
C VAL A 54 6.63 11.54 -13.51
N ALA A 55 5.91 12.54 -14.00
CA ALA A 55 6.46 13.90 -13.99
C ALA A 55 6.60 14.41 -12.54
N ALA A 56 7.61 15.23 -12.26
CA ALA A 56 7.86 15.72 -10.89
C ALA A 56 6.68 16.52 -10.30
N ASN A 57 5.85 17.14 -11.14
CA ASN A 57 4.62 17.84 -10.74
C ASN A 57 3.41 16.90 -10.53
N GLU A 58 3.53 15.64 -10.91
CA GLU A 58 2.55 14.56 -10.69
C GLU A 58 2.93 13.68 -9.49
N MET A 59 4.18 13.73 -9.04
CA MET A 59 4.60 13.11 -7.77
C MET A 59 4.02 13.90 -6.60
N THR A 60 2.97 13.36 -5.99
CA THR A 60 2.28 13.98 -4.85
C THR A 60 2.88 13.61 -3.49
N TYR A 61 3.83 12.66 -3.45
CA TYR A 61 4.49 12.20 -2.24
C TYR A 61 5.93 11.73 -2.51
N ASN A 62 6.75 11.70 -1.45
CA ASN A 62 8.10 11.17 -1.50
C ASN A 62 8.04 9.64 -1.43
N ALA A 63 8.37 8.97 -2.53
CA ALA A 63 8.31 7.50 -2.61
C ALA A 63 9.64 6.86 -2.18
N ILE A 64 9.55 5.66 -1.60
CA ILE A 64 10.70 4.76 -1.42
C ILE A 64 10.69 3.79 -2.60
N SER A 65 11.81 3.69 -3.32
CA SER A 65 11.94 2.72 -4.42
C SER A 65 12.12 1.29 -3.89
N GLY A 66 11.52 0.33 -4.58
CA GLY A 66 11.59 -1.10 -4.23
C GLY A 66 11.26 -2.00 -5.42
N ASP A 67 10.69 -3.17 -5.15
CA ASP A 67 10.29 -4.16 -6.16
C ASP A 67 8.78 -4.49 -6.11
N ASP A 68 8.01 -3.66 -5.43
CA ASP A 68 6.57 -3.85 -5.28
C ASP A 68 5.82 -3.61 -6.58
N ARG A 69 4.59 -4.13 -6.63
CA ARG A 69 3.66 -3.92 -7.72
C ARG A 69 2.23 -3.95 -7.19
N PRO A 70 1.26 -3.34 -7.87
CA PRO A 70 -0.14 -3.54 -7.54
C PRO A 70 -0.48 -5.04 -7.45
N GLY A 71 -1.06 -5.43 -6.34
CA GLY A 71 -1.29 -6.81 -5.94
C GLY A 71 -0.24 -7.43 -5.01
N THR A 72 0.91 -6.79 -4.78
CA THR A 72 1.83 -7.16 -3.68
C THR A 72 1.18 -6.83 -2.35
N PHE A 73 1.31 -7.71 -1.36
CA PHE A 73 0.59 -7.60 -0.11
C PHE A 73 1.43 -8.14 1.06
N ARG A 74 1.21 -7.62 2.27
CA ARG A 74 1.83 -8.08 3.51
C ARG A 74 1.27 -9.45 3.90
N ASP A 75 2.12 -10.38 4.32
CA ASP A 75 1.63 -11.69 4.76
C ASP A 75 0.74 -11.59 6.01
N ARG A 76 -0.22 -12.52 6.14
CA ARG A 76 -1.28 -12.45 7.16
C ARG A 76 -0.75 -12.40 8.59
N ASP A 77 0.32 -13.14 8.84
CA ASP A 77 0.90 -13.31 10.18
C ASP A 77 2.02 -12.28 10.46
N VAL A 78 2.28 -11.37 9.53
CA VAL A 78 3.24 -10.27 9.66
C VAL A 78 2.52 -9.06 10.24
N ALA A 79 2.99 -8.52 11.36
CA ALA A 79 2.42 -7.31 11.94
C ALA A 79 2.66 -6.08 11.03
N TYR A 80 1.70 -5.15 10.99
CA TYR A 80 1.85 -3.91 10.24
C TYR A 80 2.87 -2.98 10.91
N VAL A 81 3.82 -2.46 10.12
CA VAL A 81 4.84 -1.50 10.54
C VAL A 81 4.92 -0.41 9.46
N PRO A 82 4.16 0.70 9.58
CA PRO A 82 4.16 1.77 8.59
C PRO A 82 5.54 2.41 8.45
N ILE A 83 5.83 2.92 7.26
CA ILE A 83 7.01 3.74 6.97
C ILE A 83 6.54 5.13 6.53
N GLU A 84 6.75 6.12 7.39
CA GLU A 84 6.49 7.52 7.11
C GLU A 84 7.71 8.16 6.46
N VAL A 85 7.53 8.83 5.32
CA VAL A 85 8.63 9.51 4.63
C VAL A 85 8.69 10.97 5.06
N VAL A 86 9.82 11.36 5.65
CA VAL A 86 10.12 12.75 5.97
C VAL A 86 11.14 13.33 5.01
N ALA A 87 11.06 14.63 4.77
CA ALA A 87 11.83 15.28 3.71
C ALA A 87 13.34 15.27 3.96
N ASN A 88 13.78 15.42 5.21
CA ASN A 88 15.19 15.57 5.58
C ASN A 88 15.44 15.30 7.07
N THR A 89 16.72 15.32 7.46
CA THR A 89 17.15 15.11 8.86
C THR A 89 16.59 16.15 9.83
N ALA A 90 16.39 17.41 9.41
CA ALA A 90 15.83 18.43 10.29
C ALA A 90 14.38 18.10 10.72
N ALA A 91 13.61 17.46 9.85
CA ALA A 91 12.27 16.95 10.22
C ALA A 91 12.36 15.83 11.26
N ILE A 92 13.36 14.94 11.17
CA ILE A 92 13.62 13.92 12.20
C ILE A 92 13.96 14.57 13.55
N GLU A 93 14.85 15.57 13.55
CA GLU A 93 15.24 16.28 14.78
C GLU A 93 14.05 16.98 15.43
N ALA A 94 13.14 17.57 14.63
CA ALA A 94 11.93 18.19 15.12
C ALA A 94 10.99 17.15 15.78
N LEU A 95 10.81 15.98 15.17
CA LEU A 95 10.02 14.88 15.75
C LEU A 95 10.64 14.33 17.04
N ALA A 96 11.97 14.22 17.09
CA ALA A 96 12.69 13.79 18.29
C ALA A 96 12.58 14.81 19.43
N ALA A 97 12.51 16.10 19.11
CA ALA A 97 12.37 17.16 20.11
C ALA A 97 10.96 17.25 20.71
N ASP A 98 9.93 16.85 19.96
CA ASP A 98 8.55 16.79 20.42
C ASP A 98 7.88 15.48 20.02
N MET A 99 8.03 14.48 20.88
CA MET A 99 7.46 13.13 20.68
C MET A 99 5.94 13.12 20.71
N THR A 100 5.27 14.23 21.08
CA THR A 100 3.80 14.34 20.97
C THR A 100 3.33 14.50 19.52
N GLN A 101 4.24 14.85 18.60
CA GLN A 101 3.98 14.93 17.16
C GLN A 101 4.07 13.56 16.46
N LEU A 102 4.66 12.56 17.12
CA LEU A 102 4.74 11.21 16.55
C LEU A 102 3.34 10.59 16.57
N PRO A 103 2.80 10.08 15.45
CA PRO A 103 1.56 9.31 15.44
C PRO A 103 1.59 8.19 16.48
N THR A 104 0.90 8.41 17.60
CA THR A 104 0.33 7.34 18.43
C THR A 104 -1.03 6.98 17.85
N LEU A 105 -1.07 6.60 16.57
CA LEU A 105 -2.28 6.03 16.00
C LEU A 105 -2.53 4.69 16.68
N ILE A 106 -3.80 4.44 17.03
CA ILE A 106 -4.28 3.49 18.04
C ILE A 106 -3.95 2.00 17.73
N GLN A 107 -3.20 1.68 16.67
CA GLN A 107 -2.93 0.29 16.27
C GLN A 107 -1.49 -0.07 15.94
N THR A 108 -0.54 0.87 15.93
CA THR A 108 0.88 0.52 15.77
C THR A 108 1.77 1.33 16.70
N GLU A 109 2.24 0.69 17.77
CA GLU A 109 3.36 1.20 18.57
C GLU A 109 4.69 1.13 17.80
N ASN A 110 4.72 0.61 16.56
CA ASN A 110 5.93 0.48 15.78
C ASN A 110 5.79 1.19 14.43
N VAL A 111 6.45 2.35 14.32
CA VAL A 111 6.48 3.16 13.10
C VAL A 111 7.94 3.39 12.70
N LEU A 112 8.24 3.24 11.41
CA LEU A 112 9.50 3.64 10.83
C LEU A 112 9.35 5.02 10.18
N TYR A 113 10.37 5.86 10.32
CA TYR A 113 10.49 7.14 9.64
C TYR A 113 11.70 7.08 8.72
N TYR A 114 11.46 7.29 7.43
CA TYR A 114 12.49 7.32 6.42
C TYR A 114 12.89 8.77 6.13
N ASP A 115 14.13 9.13 6.42
CA ASP A 115 14.72 10.39 6.00
C ASP A 115 15.09 10.31 4.52
N HIS A 116 14.32 10.99 3.68
CA HIS A 116 14.47 10.94 2.22
C HIS A 116 15.80 11.48 1.72
N GLU A 117 16.43 12.41 2.45
CA GLU A 117 17.72 12.99 2.04
C GLU A 117 18.88 12.07 2.38
N SER A 118 18.88 11.50 3.60
CA SER A 118 20.01 10.69 4.09
C SER A 118 19.86 9.19 3.83
N GLY A 119 18.65 8.73 3.49
CA GLY A 119 18.33 7.31 3.33
C GLY A 119 18.25 6.53 4.65
N ASN A 120 18.33 7.21 5.79
CA ASN A 120 18.31 6.58 7.10
C ASN A 120 16.90 6.30 7.59
N TYR A 121 16.77 5.24 8.39
CA TYR A 121 15.53 4.89 9.06
C TYR A 121 15.64 5.18 10.56
N TYR A 122 14.57 5.72 11.12
CA TYR A 122 14.35 5.94 12.54
C TYR A 122 13.12 5.17 12.97
N ARG A 123 13.05 4.73 14.22
CA ARG A 123 11.95 3.91 14.74
C ARG A 123 11.36 4.60 15.95
N TRP A 124 10.04 4.75 15.93
CA TRP A 124 9.21 4.96 17.10
C TRP A 124 8.70 3.59 17.56
N ASP A 125 9.00 3.20 18.80
CA ASP A 125 8.55 1.93 19.41
C ASP A 125 7.40 2.10 20.42
N GLY A 126 6.76 3.28 20.42
CA GLY A 126 5.72 3.65 21.38
C GLY A 126 6.28 4.31 22.65
N THR A 127 7.59 4.21 22.88
CA THR A 127 8.27 4.82 24.04
C THR A 127 9.51 5.62 23.65
N ASN A 128 10.32 5.13 22.69
CA ASN A 128 11.58 5.71 22.27
C ASN A 128 11.56 6.00 20.76
N PHE A 129 12.21 7.10 20.38
CA PHE A 129 12.42 7.48 18.99
C PHE A 129 13.92 7.59 18.70
N ASP A 130 14.47 6.60 17.99
CA ASP A 130 15.91 6.47 17.75
C ASP A 130 16.20 5.93 16.35
N ARG A 131 17.48 5.92 15.94
CA ARG A 131 17.88 5.32 14.66
C ARG A 131 17.54 3.83 14.64
N ALA A 132 16.84 3.39 13.60
CA ALA A 132 16.41 2.00 13.46
C ALA A 132 17.62 1.09 13.20
N GLY A 133 17.65 -0.07 13.86
CA GLY A 133 18.64 -1.10 13.58
C GLY A 133 18.44 -1.68 12.18
N GLN A 134 19.53 -1.86 11.43
CA GLN A 134 19.47 -2.33 10.04
C GLN A 134 18.72 -3.66 9.90
N SER A 135 18.96 -4.61 10.81
CA SER A 135 18.28 -5.92 10.77
C SER A 135 16.76 -5.79 10.87
N PHE A 136 16.27 -4.87 11.71
CA PHE A 136 14.83 -4.64 11.85
C PHE A 136 14.24 -4.03 10.57
N VAL A 137 14.95 -3.07 9.97
CA VAL A 137 14.54 -2.47 8.69
C VAL A 137 14.52 -3.52 7.58
N ASP A 138 15.52 -4.40 7.55
CA ASP A 138 15.62 -5.48 6.56
C ASP A 138 14.47 -6.48 6.73
N ASP A 139 14.14 -6.86 7.97
CA ASP A 139 13.00 -7.74 8.28
C ASP A 139 11.67 -7.09 7.85
N VAL A 140 11.44 -5.82 8.20
CA VAL A 140 10.25 -5.06 7.79
C VAL A 140 10.12 -5.01 6.27
N LYS A 141 11.22 -4.77 5.56
CA LYS A 141 11.22 -4.72 4.09
C LYS A 141 10.99 -6.08 3.46
N LYS A 142 11.65 -7.12 3.98
CA LYS A 142 11.55 -8.49 3.49
C LYS A 142 10.13 -9.04 3.67
N ASP A 143 9.54 -8.82 4.83
CA ASP A 143 8.19 -9.29 5.18
C ASP A 143 7.09 -8.38 4.60
N LYS A 144 7.51 -7.28 3.95
CA LYS A 144 6.63 -6.23 3.40
C LYS A 144 5.66 -5.70 4.46
N ALA A 145 6.15 -5.59 5.69
CA ALA A 145 5.36 -5.21 6.86
C ALA A 145 4.76 -3.80 6.76
N TYR A 146 5.29 -2.97 5.86
CA TYR A 146 4.87 -1.60 5.59
C TYR A 146 3.68 -1.45 4.63
N ILE A 147 3.25 -2.54 3.97
CA ILE A 147 2.11 -2.47 3.04
C ILE A 147 0.81 -2.36 3.85
N ASP A 148 0.11 -1.25 3.64
CA ASP A 148 -1.19 -0.98 4.25
C ASP A 148 -2.27 -1.71 3.45
N MET A 149 -2.68 -2.88 3.95
CA MET A 149 -3.75 -3.66 3.34
C MET A 149 -5.08 -3.26 3.94
N PRO A 150 -6.18 -3.26 3.16
CA PRO A 150 -7.51 -3.07 3.72
C PRO A 150 -7.77 -4.05 4.87
N ASN A 151 -8.45 -3.56 5.91
CA ASN A 151 -8.71 -4.31 7.13
C ASN A 151 -9.62 -5.53 6.92
N GLU A 152 -10.30 -5.61 5.77
CA GLU A 152 -11.20 -6.70 5.41
C GLU A 152 -10.45 -7.95 4.90
N TRP A 153 -10.57 -9.05 5.64
CA TRP A 153 -9.84 -10.30 5.41
C TRP A 153 -10.33 -11.17 4.24
N HIS A 154 -11.24 -10.69 3.41
CA HIS A 154 -11.74 -11.46 2.27
C HIS A 154 -11.00 -11.08 0.99
N ARG A 155 -10.36 -12.09 0.37
CA ARG A 155 -9.62 -11.98 -0.90
C ARG A 155 -10.53 -11.78 -2.11
N THR A 156 -11.56 -10.95 -1.99
CA THR A 156 -12.47 -10.62 -3.09
C THR A 156 -11.84 -9.62 -4.07
N PHE A 157 -10.54 -9.35 -3.95
CA PHE A 157 -9.73 -8.65 -4.97
C PHE A 157 -9.75 -9.38 -6.33
N LEU A 158 -10.04 -10.68 -6.34
CA LEU A 158 -10.12 -11.49 -7.54
C LEU A 158 -11.56 -11.54 -8.04
N ASN A 159 -11.86 -10.72 -9.06
CA ASN A 159 -13.04 -10.93 -9.89
C ASN A 159 -12.89 -12.30 -10.60
N PRO A 160 -13.68 -13.33 -10.26
CA PRO A 160 -13.52 -14.63 -10.88
C PRO A 160 -13.78 -14.51 -12.39
N ARG A 161 -12.83 -15.03 -13.18
CA ARG A 161 -12.91 -15.10 -14.64
C ARG A 161 -14.20 -15.82 -15.03
N THR A 162 -15.06 -15.18 -15.82
CA THR A 162 -16.23 -15.86 -16.39
C THR A 162 -15.89 -16.31 -17.81
N ILE A 163 -15.89 -17.63 -18.04
CA ILE A 163 -15.81 -18.23 -19.38
C ILE A 163 -17.21 -18.71 -19.74
N SER A 164 -17.83 -18.05 -20.72
CA SER A 164 -19.16 -18.42 -21.22
C SER A 164 -19.02 -19.15 -22.55
N ILE A 165 -19.46 -20.40 -22.59
CA ILE A 165 -19.49 -21.23 -23.81
C ILE A 165 -20.95 -21.38 -24.22
N GLY A 166 -21.27 -20.92 -25.44
CA GLY A 166 -22.63 -20.98 -25.98
C GLY A 166 -22.71 -21.81 -27.27
N VAL A 167 -23.80 -22.57 -27.39
CA VAL A 167 -24.18 -23.23 -28.65
C VAL A 167 -25.48 -22.59 -29.13
N ARG A 168 -25.42 -21.93 -30.29
CA ARG A 168 -26.64 -21.40 -30.95
C ARG A 168 -27.15 -22.42 -31.96
N VAL A 169 -28.42 -22.81 -31.79
CA VAL A 169 -29.21 -23.59 -32.76
C VAL A 169 -30.26 -22.64 -33.37
N SER A 170 -30.29 -22.54 -34.69
CA SER A 170 -31.28 -21.77 -35.46
C SER A 170 -31.90 -22.70 -36.51
N PHE A 171 -33.21 -22.58 -36.71
CA PHE A 171 -33.99 -23.30 -37.72
C PHE A 171 -34.77 -22.32 -38.59
#